data_AF-A0AAJ7FFQ6-F1
#
_entry.id   AF-A0AAJ7FFQ6-F1
#
_cell.length_a   1.000
_cell.length_b   1.000
_cell.length_c   1.000
_cell.angle_alpha   90.00
_cell.angle_beta   90.00
_cell.angle_gamma   90.00
#
_symmetry.space_group_name_H-M   'P 1'
#
loop_
_entity.id
_entity.type
_entity.pdbx_description
1 polymer ?
#
loop_
_entity_poly.entity_id
_entity_poly.type
_entity_poly.pdbx_seq_one_letter_code
_entity_poly.pdbx_strand_id
1 'polypeptide(L)'
;MLRQILFVLLIHALLRAVVAKNATPADNSRNLIFTTEDALPANELSRLTEADAETRFIGDLVIGQRQQEETLFWRSLEIDNPTNDVYGQEIALAVTNGVIHYISVINDRGSYAVACDRPYALGSSRSSFNIRVTPNSHSYVTVVVGAH
;
A
#
# COMPACT_ATOMS: atom_id res chain seq x y z
N MET A 1 55.69 1.76 -13.18
CA MET A 1 54.53 0.96 -13.63
C MET A 1 53.57 0.59 -12.50
N LEU A 2 54.02 0.01 -11.38
CA LEU A 2 53.15 -0.36 -10.24
C LEU A 2 52.31 0.81 -9.67
N ARG A 3 52.88 2.01 -9.62
CA ARG A 3 52.23 3.23 -9.11
C ARG A 3 51.03 3.70 -9.94
N GLN A 4 51.06 3.50 -11.26
CA GLN A 4 49.98 3.88 -12.17
C GLN A 4 48.81 2.88 -12.08
N ILE A 5 49.12 1.59 -11.91
CA ILE A 5 48.12 0.52 -11.73
C ILE A 5 47.34 0.76 -10.42
N LEU A 6 48.03 1.15 -9.34
CA LEU A 6 47.39 1.45 -8.05
C LEU A 6 46.39 2.62 -8.16
N PHE A 7 46.75 3.65 -8.91
CA PHE A 7 45.90 4.83 -9.12
C PHE A 7 44.63 4.49 -9.92
N VAL A 8 44.76 3.67 -10.97
CA VAL A 8 43.62 3.23 -11.79
C VAL A 8 42.66 2.36 -10.98
N LEU A 9 43.17 1.48 -10.12
CA LEU A 9 42.36 0.66 -9.22
C LEU A 9 41.64 1.51 -8.16
N LEU A 10 42.30 2.53 -7.61
CA LEU A 10 41.70 3.44 -6.63
C LEU A 10 40.55 4.25 -7.26
N ILE A 11 40.74 4.77 -8.47
CA ILE A 11 39.71 5.50 -9.21
C ILE A 11 38.54 4.58 -9.57
N HIS A 12 38.79 3.35 -10.01
CA HIS A 12 37.74 2.37 -10.28
C HIS A 12 36.94 1.99 -9.03
N ALA A 13 37.61 1.87 -7.87
CA ALA A 13 36.95 1.59 -6.60
C ALA A 13 36.04 2.76 -6.16
N LEU A 14 36.52 4.01 -6.29
CA LEU A 14 35.70 5.19 -6.01
C LEU A 14 34.52 5.31 -6.97
N LEU A 15 34.71 5.02 -8.26
CA LEU A 15 33.63 5.11 -9.25
C LEU A 15 32.51 4.09 -8.96
N ARG A 16 32.87 2.86 -8.54
CA ARG A 16 31.90 1.85 -8.11
C ARG A 16 31.13 2.27 -6.85
N ALA A 17 31.78 2.94 -5.91
CA ALA A 17 31.13 3.44 -4.70
C ALA A 17 30.11 4.55 -4.98
N VAL A 18 30.34 5.39 -6.01
CA VAL A 18 29.39 6.43 -6.43
C VAL A 18 28.18 5.82 -7.16
N VAL A 19 28.39 4.82 -8.01
CA VAL A 19 27.28 4.16 -8.75
C VAL A 19 26.36 3.35 -7.83
N ALA A 20 26.90 2.74 -6.76
CA ALA A 20 26.10 1.98 -5.79
C ALA A 20 25.14 2.85 -4.94
N LYS A 21 25.37 4.17 -4.85
CA LYS A 21 24.44 5.10 -4.19
C LYS A 21 23.21 5.44 -5.02
N ASN A 22 23.23 5.12 -6.32
CA ASN A 22 22.09 5.25 -7.21
C ASN A 22 21.35 3.92 -7.35
N ALA A 23 21.33 3.12 -6.28
CA ALA A 23 20.38 2.02 -6.18
C ALA A 23 18.98 2.61 -6.40
N THR A 24 18.28 2.10 -7.42
CA THR A 24 16.85 2.27 -7.62
C THR A 24 16.16 2.19 -6.25
N PRO A 25 15.14 3.03 -5.95
CA PRO A 25 14.39 2.87 -4.71
C PRO A 25 13.98 1.41 -4.63
N ALA A 26 14.24 0.77 -3.47
CA ALA A 26 13.72 -0.55 -3.22
C ALA A 26 12.24 -0.55 -3.61
N ASP A 27 11.80 -1.60 -4.30
CA ASP A 27 10.40 -1.79 -4.65
C ASP A 27 9.60 -1.80 -3.34
N ASN A 28 9.11 -0.62 -2.95
CA ASN A 28 8.35 -0.39 -1.73
C ASN A 28 6.92 -0.84 -2.00
N SER A 29 6.77 -2.09 -2.42
CA SER A 29 5.50 -2.73 -2.70
C SER A 29 5.19 -3.72 -1.59
N ARG A 30 4.02 -3.59 -0.97
CA ARG A 30 3.50 -4.52 0.02
C ARG A 30 2.37 -5.33 -0.60
N ASN A 31 2.51 -6.65 -0.59
CA ASN A 31 1.51 -7.57 -1.13
C ASN A 31 0.52 -8.01 -0.05
N LEU A 32 -0.78 -7.87 -0.34
CA LEU A 32 -1.88 -8.38 0.46
C LEU A 32 -2.67 -9.39 -0.36
N ILE A 33 -2.52 -10.66 0.00
CA ILE A 33 -3.26 -11.76 -0.61
C ILE A 33 -4.40 -12.11 0.32
N PHE A 34 -5.63 -11.80 -0.08
CA PHE A 34 -6.83 -12.12 0.66
C PHE A 34 -7.30 -13.56 0.37
N THR A 35 -7.58 -14.26 1.46
CA THR A 35 -8.09 -15.63 1.47
C THR A 35 -9.44 -15.68 2.18
N THR A 36 -10.04 -16.86 2.26
CA THR A 36 -11.30 -17.06 3.00
C THR A 36 -11.18 -16.76 4.49
N GLU A 37 -9.97 -16.76 5.06
CA GLU A 37 -9.76 -16.37 6.45
C GLU A 37 -9.92 -14.86 6.68
N ASP A 38 -9.68 -14.05 5.65
CA ASP A 38 -9.86 -12.59 5.71
C ASP A 38 -11.31 -12.17 5.42
N ALA A 39 -12.18 -13.12 5.08
CA ALA A 39 -13.57 -12.85 4.74
C ALA A 39 -14.32 -12.37 5.99
N LEU A 40 -15.00 -11.23 5.87
CA LEU A 40 -15.87 -10.72 6.92
C LEU A 40 -17.15 -11.52 6.98
N PRO A 41 -17.47 -12.10 8.14
CA PRO A 41 -18.78 -12.71 8.33
C PRO A 41 -19.87 -11.63 8.31
N ALA A 42 -21.04 -11.98 7.78
CA ALA A 42 -22.13 -11.04 7.50
C ALA A 42 -22.63 -10.26 8.73
N ASN A 43 -22.41 -10.79 9.93
CA ASN A 43 -22.75 -10.14 11.20
C ASN A 43 -21.76 -9.03 11.61
N GLU A 44 -20.57 -8.96 11.02
CA GLU A 44 -19.57 -7.93 11.29
C GLU A 44 -19.53 -6.80 10.24
N LEU A 45 -20.39 -6.89 9.23
CA LEU A 45 -20.52 -5.91 8.16
C LEU A 45 -20.85 -4.51 8.67
N SER A 46 -21.64 -4.42 9.76
CA SER A 46 -22.02 -3.17 10.40
C SER A 46 -20.80 -2.36 10.86
N ARG A 47 -19.75 -3.05 11.32
CA ARG A 47 -18.49 -2.43 11.77
C ARG A 47 -17.75 -1.69 10.66
N LEU A 48 -17.96 -2.08 9.41
CA LEU A 48 -17.39 -1.39 8.25
C LEU A 48 -18.28 -0.25 7.74
N THR A 49 -19.60 -0.36 7.89
CA THR A 49 -20.56 0.64 7.43
C THR A 49 -20.75 1.80 8.41
N GLU A 50 -20.39 1.61 9.68
CA GLU A 50 -20.41 2.64 10.74
C GLU A 50 -19.22 3.61 10.70
N ALA A 51 -18.33 3.49 9.69
CA ALA A 51 -17.49 4.60 9.27
C ALA A 51 -18.40 5.64 8.58
N ASP A 52 -19.21 6.33 9.38
CA ASP A 52 -20.11 7.41 8.98
C ASP A 52 -19.37 8.42 8.12
N ALA A 53 -20.08 9.06 7.19
CA ALA A 53 -19.53 10.13 6.36
C ALA A 53 -18.85 11.25 7.19
N GLU A 54 -19.20 11.39 8.47
CA GLU A 54 -18.57 12.31 9.42
C GLU A 54 -17.16 11.89 9.89
N THR A 55 -16.78 10.63 9.72
CA THR A 55 -15.47 10.08 10.13
C THR A 55 -14.48 9.92 8.98
N ARG A 56 -14.92 10.19 7.74
CA ARG A 56 -14.06 10.06 6.56
C ARG A 56 -12.98 11.13 6.55
N PHE A 57 -11.73 10.69 6.55
CA PHE A 57 -10.58 11.56 6.36
C PHE A 57 -10.38 11.83 4.87
N ILE A 58 -9.89 13.02 4.49
CA ILE A 58 -9.65 13.39 3.09
C ILE A 58 -8.65 12.46 2.38
N GLY A 59 -7.82 11.75 3.15
CA GLY A 59 -6.88 10.74 2.66
C GLY A 59 -7.46 9.34 2.51
N ASP A 60 -8.75 9.13 2.82
CA ASP A 60 -9.40 7.85 2.59
C ASP A 60 -9.67 7.62 1.11
N LEU A 61 -9.74 6.34 0.72
CA LEU A 61 -9.97 5.93 -0.65
C LEU A 61 -11.20 5.03 -0.73
N VAL A 62 -12.05 5.29 -1.71
CA VAL A 62 -13.15 4.39 -2.11
C VAL A 62 -13.16 4.30 -3.62
N ILE A 63 -13.03 3.08 -4.15
CA ILE A 63 -13.07 2.79 -5.59
C ILE A 63 -14.19 1.79 -5.85
N GLY A 64 -15.03 2.11 -6.85
CA GLY A 64 -16.14 1.26 -7.25
C GLY A 64 -17.38 1.43 -6.37
N GLN A 65 -18.32 0.51 -6.55
CA GLN A 65 -19.55 0.43 -5.77
C GLN A 65 -19.71 -1.00 -5.27
N ARG A 66 -19.98 -1.14 -3.98
CA ARG A 66 -20.23 -2.43 -3.36
C ARG A 66 -21.52 -3.04 -3.93
N GLN A 67 -21.43 -4.26 -4.43
CA GLN A 67 -22.56 -5.10 -4.81
C GLN A 67 -23.00 -5.97 -3.63
N GLN A 68 -24.27 -6.38 -3.64
CA GLN A 68 -24.90 -7.05 -2.51
C GLN A 68 -24.39 -8.48 -2.28
N GLU A 69 -23.91 -9.14 -3.35
CA GLU A 69 -23.50 -10.55 -3.36
C GLU A 69 -21.97 -10.74 -3.22
N GLU A 70 -21.22 -9.67 -3.01
CA GLU A 70 -19.76 -9.73 -2.86
C GLU A 70 -19.36 -10.34 -1.52
N THR A 71 -18.28 -11.13 -1.54
CA THR A 71 -17.53 -11.43 -0.33
C THR A 71 -16.66 -10.22 0.00
N LEU A 72 -16.82 -9.69 1.22
CA LEU A 72 -15.93 -8.65 1.73
C LEU A 72 -14.75 -9.29 2.45
N PHE A 73 -13.56 -8.87 2.09
CA PHE A 73 -12.32 -9.20 2.77
C PHE A 73 -11.80 -7.96 3.48
N TRP A 74 -11.13 -8.13 4.63
CA TRP A 74 -10.61 -7.00 5.37
C TRP A 74 -9.25 -7.28 6.01
N ARG A 75 -8.41 -6.25 6.09
CA ARG A 75 -7.17 -6.25 6.88
C ARG A 75 -6.86 -4.86 7.40
N SER A 76 -6.31 -4.78 8.60
CA SER A 76 -5.64 -3.57 9.09
C SER A 76 -4.18 -3.56 8.65
N LEU A 77 -3.70 -2.40 8.23
CA LEU A 77 -2.31 -2.16 7.86
C LEU A 77 -1.72 -1.08 8.75
N GLU A 78 -0.59 -1.43 9.33
CA GLU A 78 0.30 -0.49 9.99
C GLU A 78 1.36 0.01 9.00
N ILE A 79 1.56 1.32 8.95
CA ILE A 79 2.52 2.00 8.10
C ILE A 79 3.28 3.02 8.94
N ASP A 80 4.56 2.76 9.15
CA ASP A 80 5.48 3.63 9.87
C ASP A 80 6.35 4.42 8.89
N ASN A 81 6.53 5.72 9.16
CA ASN A 81 7.49 6.56 8.47
C ASN A 81 8.40 7.26 9.48
N PRO A 82 9.54 6.63 9.83
CA PRO A 82 10.51 7.21 10.75
C PRO A 82 11.42 8.27 10.10
N THR A 83 11.17 8.62 8.83
CA THR A 83 12.02 9.54 8.05
C THR A 83 11.50 10.97 8.09
N ASN A 84 12.34 11.91 7.66
CA ASN A 84 11.99 13.32 7.53
C ASN A 84 11.28 13.67 6.21
N ASP A 85 11.10 12.68 5.32
CA ASP A 85 10.49 12.85 4.02
C ASP A 85 9.10 12.18 3.98
N VAL A 86 8.25 12.59 3.04
CA VAL A 86 6.99 11.87 2.79
C VAL A 86 7.33 10.50 2.23
N TYR A 87 6.87 9.44 2.91
CA TYR A 87 7.05 8.08 2.45
C TYR A 87 5.86 7.63 1.61
N GLY A 88 6.14 7.00 0.46
CA GLY A 88 5.15 6.43 -0.42
C GLY A 88 5.37 4.93 -0.60
N GLN A 89 4.29 4.16 -0.56
CA GLN A 89 4.29 2.71 -0.72
C GLN A 89 3.18 2.30 -1.71
N GLU A 90 3.46 1.32 -2.57
CA GLU A 90 2.42 0.63 -3.32
C GLU A 90 1.85 -0.52 -2.48
N ILE A 91 0.53 -0.62 -2.41
CA ILE A 91 -0.15 -1.76 -1.80
C ILE A 91 -0.79 -2.57 -2.92
N ALA A 92 -0.21 -3.73 -3.20
CA ALA A 92 -0.75 -4.68 -4.15
C ALA A 92 -1.76 -5.61 -3.46
N LEU A 93 -2.93 -5.74 -4.08
CA LEU A 93 -4.05 -6.54 -3.60
C LEU A 93 -4.23 -7.75 -4.52
N ALA A 94 -4.49 -8.90 -3.94
CA ALA A 94 -4.89 -10.09 -4.68
C ALA A 94 -5.98 -10.84 -3.92
N VAL A 95 -7.00 -11.30 -4.63
CA VAL A 95 -7.97 -12.28 -4.12
C VAL A 95 -7.68 -13.63 -4.77
N THR A 96 -7.78 -14.72 -4.00
CA THR A 96 -7.41 -16.05 -4.50
C THR A 96 -8.37 -16.56 -5.58
N ASN A 97 -9.68 -16.31 -5.43
CA ASN A 97 -10.71 -16.68 -6.38
C ASN A 97 -11.77 -15.55 -6.43
N GLY A 98 -11.85 -14.84 -7.54
CA GLY A 98 -12.85 -13.80 -7.75
C GLY A 98 -12.29 -12.56 -8.46
N VAL A 99 -13.17 -11.60 -8.70
CA VAL A 99 -12.87 -10.32 -9.35
C VAL A 99 -13.13 -9.19 -8.36
N ILE A 100 -12.16 -8.29 -8.21
CA ILE A 100 -12.27 -7.14 -7.31
C ILE A 100 -13.13 -6.06 -7.98
N HIS A 101 -14.23 -5.69 -7.32
CA HIS A 101 -15.17 -4.65 -7.75
C HIS A 101 -15.28 -3.47 -6.79
N TYR A 102 -14.76 -3.63 -5.58
CA TYR A 102 -14.81 -2.62 -4.55
C TYR A 102 -13.51 -2.61 -3.75
N ILE A 103 -12.98 -1.42 -3.51
CA ILE A 103 -11.84 -1.20 -2.60
C ILE A 103 -12.18 -0.02 -1.72
N SER A 104 -11.98 -0.17 -0.42
CA SER A 104 -12.00 0.94 0.53
C SER A 104 -10.77 0.90 1.41
N VAL A 105 -10.14 2.06 1.59
CA VAL A 105 -9.02 2.26 2.51
C VAL A 105 -9.42 3.40 3.43
N ILE A 106 -9.57 3.11 4.71
CA ILE A 106 -10.07 4.04 5.71
C ILE A 106 -9.00 4.23 6.76
N ASN A 107 -8.68 5.48 7.10
CA ASN A 107 -7.79 5.78 8.20
C ASN A 107 -8.47 5.49 9.54
N ASP A 108 -7.76 4.75 10.40
CA ASP A 108 -8.18 4.61 11.78
C ASP A 108 -7.97 5.94 12.51
N ARG A 109 -8.71 6.17 13.61
CA ARG A 109 -8.65 7.44 14.36
C ARG A 109 -7.21 7.79 14.76
N GLY A 110 -6.79 9.02 14.41
CA GLY A 110 -5.45 9.52 14.70
C GLY A 110 -4.40 9.19 13.64
N SER A 111 -4.79 8.47 12.57
CA SER A 111 -3.95 8.20 11.40
C SER A 111 -4.20 9.24 10.31
N TYR A 112 -3.16 9.55 9.54
CA TYR A 112 -3.18 10.61 8.52
C TYR A 112 -2.48 10.16 7.23
N ALA A 113 -2.80 8.95 6.78
CA ALA A 113 -2.34 8.43 5.51
C ALA A 113 -3.25 8.89 4.36
N VAL A 114 -2.64 9.13 3.20
CA VAL A 114 -3.35 9.48 1.96
C VAL A 114 -3.25 8.31 1.00
N ALA A 115 -4.37 7.61 0.81
CA ALA A 115 -4.53 6.57 -0.18
C ALA A 115 -5.00 7.17 -1.52
N CYS A 116 -4.38 6.73 -2.62
CA CYS A 116 -4.69 7.18 -3.97
C CYS A 116 -4.92 5.98 -4.87
N ASP A 117 -5.91 6.09 -5.76
CA ASP A 117 -6.21 5.06 -6.73
C ASP A 117 -5.09 4.90 -7.77
N ARG A 118 -5.24 3.84 -8.57
CA ARG A 118 -4.48 3.64 -9.80
C ARG A 118 -5.46 3.38 -10.94
N PRO A 119 -5.06 3.71 -12.19
CA PRO A 119 -5.85 3.33 -13.35
C PRO A 119 -6.12 1.83 -13.36
N TYR A 120 -7.34 1.44 -13.72
CA TYR A 120 -7.76 0.03 -13.84
C TYR A 120 -7.64 -0.76 -12.53
N ALA A 121 -7.87 -0.13 -11.38
CA ALA A 121 -7.83 -0.78 -10.07
C ALA A 121 -8.94 -1.83 -9.85
N LEU A 122 -9.90 -2.02 -10.75
CA LEU A 122 -11.02 -2.96 -10.61
C LEU A 122 -11.17 -3.83 -11.86
N GLY A 123 -11.93 -4.93 -11.74
CA GLY A 123 -12.24 -5.84 -12.84
C GLY A 123 -11.20 -6.95 -13.04
N SER A 124 -10.34 -7.18 -12.04
CA SER A 124 -9.34 -8.26 -12.02
C SER A 124 -9.26 -8.88 -10.62
N SER A 125 -8.71 -10.08 -10.52
CA SER A 125 -8.38 -10.71 -9.22
C SER A 125 -7.20 -10.03 -8.52
N ARG A 126 -6.52 -9.11 -9.20
CA ARG A 126 -5.41 -8.31 -8.69
C ARG A 126 -5.66 -6.83 -8.91
N SER A 127 -5.24 -6.02 -7.96
CA SER A 127 -5.33 -4.57 -7.98
C SER A 127 -4.16 -3.94 -7.22
N SER A 128 -4.02 -2.62 -7.26
CA SER A 128 -3.18 -1.90 -6.32
C SER A 128 -3.65 -0.47 -6.11
N PHE A 129 -3.23 0.10 -4.99
CA PHE A 129 -3.35 1.52 -4.69
C PHE A 129 -2.03 2.04 -4.14
N ASN A 130 -1.84 3.35 -4.17
CA ASN A 130 -0.68 3.99 -3.53
C ASN A 130 -1.09 4.57 -2.19
N ILE A 131 -0.20 4.54 -1.21
CA ILE A 131 -0.40 5.20 0.07
C ILE A 131 0.79 6.08 0.39
N ARG A 132 0.51 7.27 0.93
CA ARG A 132 1.51 8.23 1.37
C ARG A 132 1.29 8.58 2.82
N VAL A 133 2.38 8.64 3.58
CA VAL A 133 2.36 9.00 5.01
C VAL A 133 3.37 10.12 5.27
N THR A 134 3.02 11.02 6.18
CA THR A 134 3.82 12.19 6.51
C THR A 134 5.12 11.82 7.22
N PRO A 135 6.14 12.70 7.24
CA PRO A 135 7.37 12.48 8.01
C PRO A 135 7.12 12.18 9.49
N ASN A 136 7.97 11.36 10.09
CA ASN A 136 7.98 11.02 11.53
C ASN A 136 6.58 10.66 12.07
N SER A 137 5.84 9.87 11.31
CA SER A 137 4.44 9.56 11.63
C SER A 137 4.16 8.08 11.51
N HIS A 138 3.11 7.69 12.21
CA HIS A 138 2.60 6.34 12.25
C HIS A 138 1.13 6.35 11.87
N SER A 139 0.71 5.43 11.01
CA SER A 139 -0.67 5.38 10.53
C SER A 139 -1.18 3.95 10.45
N TYR A 140 -2.42 3.78 10.88
CA TYR A 140 -3.19 2.57 10.74
C TYR A 140 -4.32 2.82 9.73
N VAL A 141 -4.43 1.94 8.75
CA VAL A 141 -5.52 1.97 7.78
C VAL A 141 -6.21 0.62 7.72
N THR A 142 -7.53 0.65 7.63
CA THR A 142 -8.35 -0.53 7.36
C THR A 142 -8.59 -0.62 5.86
N VAL A 143 -8.14 -1.72 5.25
CA VAL A 143 -8.38 -2.04 3.84
C VAL A 143 -9.51 -3.05 3.76
N VAL A 144 -10.52 -2.72 2.96
CA VAL A 144 -11.67 -3.56 2.64
C VAL A 144 -11.68 -3.81 1.14
N VAL A 145 -11.84 -5.08 0.74
CA VAL A 145 -11.93 -5.50 -0.65
C VAL A 145 -13.23 -6.27 -0.85
N GLY A 146 -14.05 -5.86 -1.82
CA GLY A 146 -15.22 -6.60 -2.25
C GLY A 146 -14.94 -7.35 -3.55
N ALA A 147 -15.14 -8.66 -3.54
CA ALA A 147 -14.94 -9.53 -4.71
C ALA A 147 -15.96 -10.67 -4.78
N HIS A 148 -16.21 -11.16 -5.99
CA HIS A 148 -17.06 -12.34 -6.27
C HIS A 148 -16.45 -13.21 -7.38
#